data_AF-A0A2V0P0E5-F1
#
_entry.id   AF-A0A2V0P0E5-F1
#
_cell.length_a   1.000
_cell.length_b   1.000
_cell.length_c   1.000
_cell.angle_alpha   90.00
_cell.angle_beta   90.00
_cell.angle_gamma   90.00
#
_symmetry.space_group_name_H-M   'P 1'
#
loop_
_entity.id
_entity.type
_entity.pdbx_description
1 polymer ?
#
loop_
_entity_poly.entity_id
_entity_poly.type
_entity_poly.pdbx_seq_one_letter_code
_entity_poly.pdbx_strand_id
1 'polypeptide(L)'
;MPVCAQAEDAAAEPAAPAAASGTFSEEQEQLLWESVTRALLRLGKSGATESHTRSLSELLDAHKMVKVQVNAPASTASAAAAALAAGAGARLVMTKGSTLLFAQAGAAPEGLLQLATESKARTAVYREKLAAAREKKRDELRATEAKRESNTSRSTARTKIHRMIDNVSGGGGGGGGGGDLSRSALLGEWQQLAAGIAAEEAGDESQLGAPKSKEPQQPWKRREAAAGAEAGRGGGGRRPRTGRGGAPPPRR
;
A
#
# COMPACT_ATOMS: atom_id res chain seq x y z
N MET A 1 -13.80 52.59 32.13
CA MET A 1 -14.79 53.11 31.17
C MET A 1 -15.10 52.00 30.18
N PRO A 2 -16.13 51.16 30.42
CA PRO A 2 -16.51 50.08 29.51
C PRO A 2 -17.26 50.66 28.30
N VAL A 3 -16.77 50.38 27.10
CA VAL A 3 -17.38 50.81 25.83
C VAL A 3 -18.33 49.70 25.39
N CYS A 4 -19.62 49.99 25.44
CA CYS A 4 -20.68 49.14 24.90
C CYS A 4 -20.66 49.22 23.36
N ALA A 5 -20.18 48.16 22.69
CA ALA A 5 -20.42 47.97 21.27
C ALA A 5 -21.77 47.26 21.10
N GLN A 6 -22.79 48.02 20.70
CA GLN A 6 -24.07 47.48 20.24
C GLN A 6 -23.82 46.83 18.87
N ALA A 7 -23.91 45.50 18.83
CA ALA A 7 -24.00 44.76 17.58
C ALA A 7 -25.46 44.85 17.10
N GLU A 8 -25.68 45.63 16.05
CA GLU A 8 -26.96 45.67 15.35
C GLU A 8 -27.19 44.32 14.68
N ASP A 9 -28.18 43.62 15.22
CA ASP A 9 -28.73 42.35 14.75
C ASP A 9 -29.53 42.64 13.47
N ALA A 10 -28.81 42.72 12.34
CA ALA A 10 -29.43 42.76 11.03
C ALA A 10 -30.09 41.40 10.78
N ALA A 11 -31.41 41.37 10.97
CA ALA A 11 -32.30 40.26 10.65
C ALA A 11 -32.20 39.91 9.15
N ALA A 12 -31.21 39.09 8.81
CA ALA A 12 -31.08 38.46 7.51
C ALA A 12 -32.23 37.46 7.38
N GLU A 13 -33.10 37.69 6.39
CA GLU A 13 -34.13 36.73 6.00
C GLU A 13 -33.50 35.33 5.87
N PRO A 14 -34.07 34.29 6.50
CA PRO A 14 -33.55 32.93 6.39
C PRO A 14 -33.78 32.46 4.96
N ALA A 15 -32.75 32.61 4.12
CA ALA A 15 -32.69 32.00 2.80
C ALA A 15 -33.05 30.53 2.94
N ALA A 16 -34.17 30.15 2.32
CA ALA A 16 -34.73 28.81 2.42
C ALA A 16 -33.64 27.76 2.16
N PRO A 17 -33.59 26.67 2.94
CA PRO A 17 -32.57 25.64 2.79
C PRO A 17 -32.65 25.07 1.38
N ALA A 18 -31.66 25.40 0.55
CA ALA A 18 -31.57 24.95 -0.82
C ALA A 18 -31.59 23.41 -0.85
N ALA A 19 -32.72 22.84 -1.27
CA ALA A 19 -32.90 21.42 -1.51
C ALA A 19 -31.97 20.99 -2.66
N ALA A 20 -30.76 20.57 -2.30
CA ALA A 20 -29.64 20.40 -3.24
C ALA A 20 -29.60 19.04 -3.98
N SER A 21 -30.65 18.23 -3.95
CA SER A 21 -30.61 16.82 -4.40
C SER A 21 -31.19 16.54 -5.79
N GLY A 22 -31.30 17.55 -6.67
CA GLY A 22 -32.13 17.43 -7.90
C GLY A 22 -31.42 17.43 -9.26
N THR A 23 -30.08 17.47 -9.35
CA THR A 23 -29.41 17.68 -10.66
C THR A 23 -28.76 16.44 -11.25
N PHE A 24 -28.49 15.41 -10.45
CA PHE A 24 -27.85 14.18 -10.94
C PHE A 24 -28.80 13.01 -10.70
N SER A 25 -28.81 12.04 -11.61
CA SER A 25 -29.46 10.76 -11.34
C SER A 25 -28.67 9.97 -10.29
N GLU A 26 -29.31 9.03 -9.59
CA GLU A 26 -28.65 8.21 -8.56
C GLU A 26 -27.41 7.47 -9.12
N GLU A 27 -27.49 6.97 -10.36
CA GLU A 27 -26.36 6.34 -11.05
C GLU A 27 -25.21 7.31 -11.30
N GLN A 28 -25.52 8.56 -11.67
CA GLN A 28 -24.54 9.62 -11.88
C GLN A 28 -23.89 10.03 -10.57
N GLU A 29 -24.65 10.19 -9.50
CA GLU A 29 -24.12 10.48 -8.16
C GLU A 29 -23.17 9.38 -7.69
N GLN A 30 -23.52 8.12 -7.89
CA GLN A 30 -22.68 6.98 -7.56
C GLN A 30 -21.39 6.96 -8.39
N LEU A 31 -21.46 7.32 -9.68
CA LEU A 31 -20.28 7.42 -10.55
C LEU A 31 -19.34 8.56 -10.12
N LEU A 32 -19.90 9.74 -9.80
CA LEU A 32 -19.16 10.88 -9.24
C LEU A 32 -18.51 10.48 -7.91
N TRP A 33 -19.24 9.75 -7.06
CA TRP A 33 -18.72 9.24 -5.81
C TRP A 33 -17.54 8.29 -6.01
N GLU A 34 -17.63 7.33 -6.91
CA GLU A 34 -16.55 6.36 -7.17
C GLU A 34 -15.29 7.00 -7.74
N SER A 35 -15.42 8.11 -8.47
CA SER A 35 -14.30 8.81 -9.09
C SER A 35 -13.32 9.41 -8.07
N VAL A 36 -13.82 9.85 -6.91
CA VAL A 36 -12.99 10.42 -5.83
C VAL A 36 -12.65 9.31 -4.84
N THR A 37 -11.41 8.81 -4.88
CA THR A 37 -11.02 7.63 -4.11
C THR A 37 -10.89 7.86 -2.61
N ARG A 38 -10.51 9.07 -2.17
CA ARG A 38 -10.20 9.38 -0.78
C ARG A 38 -10.78 10.72 -0.35
N ALA A 39 -11.17 10.84 0.92
CA ALA A 39 -11.49 12.12 1.54
C ALA A 39 -10.22 12.97 1.72
N LEU A 40 -10.24 14.17 1.16
CA LEU A 40 -9.11 15.12 1.22
C LEU A 40 -9.19 16.00 2.46
N LEU A 41 -10.41 16.26 2.96
CA LEU A 41 -10.65 17.05 4.16
C LEU A 41 -11.35 16.21 5.22
N ARG A 42 -10.95 16.37 6.48
CA ARG A 42 -11.55 15.70 7.64
C ARG A 42 -11.97 16.73 8.67
N LEU A 43 -13.25 16.70 9.04
CA LEU A 43 -13.78 17.52 10.12
C LEU A 43 -13.77 16.73 11.43
N GLY A 44 -13.35 17.40 12.51
CA GLY A 44 -13.41 16.85 13.85
C GLY A 44 -14.80 16.93 14.48
N LYS A 45 -14.85 16.64 15.79
CA LYS A 45 -16.08 16.73 16.60
C LYS A 45 -16.61 18.17 16.73
N SER A 46 -15.73 19.17 16.56
CA SER A 46 -16.06 20.60 16.60
C SER A 46 -16.84 21.09 15.38
N GLY A 47 -17.03 20.24 14.36
CA GLY A 47 -17.78 20.60 13.15
C GLY A 47 -16.98 21.43 12.15
N ALA A 48 -17.70 22.11 11.25
CA ALA A 48 -17.12 23.00 10.26
C ALA A 48 -16.68 24.32 10.91
N THR A 49 -15.49 24.80 10.55
CA THR A 49 -14.97 26.11 10.98
C THR A 49 -14.65 26.93 9.74
N GLU A 50 -14.43 28.23 9.92
CA GLU A 50 -14.06 29.10 8.81
C GLU A 50 -12.76 28.65 8.12
N SER A 51 -11.76 28.18 8.88
CA SER A 51 -10.54 27.62 8.31
C SER A 51 -10.82 26.43 7.38
N HIS A 52 -11.74 25.53 7.76
CA HIS A 52 -12.13 24.41 6.90
C HIS A 52 -12.80 24.88 5.61
N THR A 53 -13.55 25.97 5.68
CA THR A 53 -14.24 26.56 4.54
C THR A 53 -13.24 27.11 3.52
N ARG A 54 -12.23 27.85 3.97
CA ARG A 54 -11.14 28.36 3.12
C ARG A 54 -10.34 27.21 2.49
N SER A 55 -10.01 26.18 3.28
CA SER A 55 -9.34 24.99 2.74
C SER A 55 -10.21 24.24 1.73
N LEU A 56 -11.53 24.17 1.92
CA LEU A 56 -12.44 23.55 0.97
C LEU A 56 -12.49 24.34 -0.35
N SER A 57 -12.51 25.67 -0.32
CA SER A 57 -12.48 26.48 -1.55
C SER A 57 -11.17 26.31 -2.32
N GLU A 58 -10.02 26.31 -1.65
CA GLU A 58 -8.72 26.05 -2.29
C GLU A 58 -8.67 24.65 -2.91
N LEU A 59 -9.18 23.64 -2.18
CA LEU A 59 -9.26 22.28 -2.70
C LEU A 59 -10.23 22.17 -3.86
N LEU A 60 -11.33 22.93 -3.89
CA LEU A 60 -12.29 22.90 -5.00
C LEU A 60 -11.77 23.61 -6.25
N ASP A 61 -10.89 24.60 -6.09
CA ASP A 61 -10.22 25.24 -7.21
C ASP A 61 -9.24 24.28 -7.88
N ALA A 62 -8.41 23.61 -7.06
CA ALA A 62 -7.45 22.60 -7.52
C ALA A 62 -8.12 21.29 -8.00
N HIS A 63 -9.20 20.88 -7.33
CA HIS A 63 -9.94 19.65 -7.58
C HIS A 63 -11.42 19.96 -7.75
N LYS A 64 -11.96 19.76 -8.95
CA LYS A 64 -13.38 20.07 -9.24
C LYS A 64 -14.40 19.37 -8.34
N MET A 65 -13.98 18.28 -7.66
CA MET A 65 -14.77 17.53 -6.69
C MET A 65 -13.91 17.11 -5.50
N VAL A 66 -14.49 17.17 -4.30
CA VAL A 66 -13.80 16.86 -3.05
C VAL A 66 -14.70 16.06 -2.11
N LYS A 67 -14.17 14.96 -1.58
CA LYS A 67 -14.79 14.23 -0.47
C LYS A 67 -14.33 14.79 0.87
N VAL A 68 -15.28 15.05 1.75
CA VAL A 68 -15.08 15.55 3.12
C VAL A 68 -15.63 14.52 4.09
N GLN A 69 -14.81 14.05 5.03
CA GLN A 69 -15.23 13.11 6.07
C GLN A 69 -15.48 13.85 7.38
N VAL A 70 -16.67 13.68 7.96
CA VAL A 70 -17.11 14.34 9.19
C VAL A 70 -17.10 13.34 10.34
N ASN A 71 -16.18 13.49 11.30
CA ASN A 71 -16.12 12.64 12.49
C ASN A 71 -17.01 13.21 13.61
N ALA A 72 -18.29 13.41 13.31
CA ALA A 72 -19.32 13.93 14.21
C ALA A 72 -20.65 13.16 13.99
N PRO A 73 -21.63 13.24 14.91
CA PRO A 73 -22.92 12.60 14.68
C PRO A 73 -23.64 13.15 13.44
N ALA A 74 -24.53 12.34 12.86
CA ALA A 74 -25.18 12.65 11.58
C ALA A 74 -25.94 14.00 11.58
N SER A 75 -26.49 14.41 12.72
CA SER A 75 -27.14 15.72 12.89
C SER A 75 -26.17 16.89 12.73
N THR A 76 -24.91 16.74 13.18
CA THR A 76 -23.87 17.75 13.01
C THR A 76 -23.30 17.73 11.59
N ALA A 77 -23.33 16.57 10.92
CA ALA A 77 -22.84 16.44 9.56
C ALA A 77 -23.70 17.21 8.55
N SER A 78 -25.02 17.21 8.69
CA SER A 78 -25.90 18.01 7.81
C SER A 78 -25.71 19.52 8.01
N ALA A 79 -25.60 19.97 9.27
CA ALA A 79 -25.33 21.37 9.60
C ALA A 79 -23.95 21.81 9.07
N ALA A 80 -22.92 20.97 9.24
CA ALA A 80 -21.60 21.21 8.67
C ALA A 80 -21.61 21.24 7.14
N ALA A 81 -22.43 20.40 6.50
CA ALA A 81 -22.57 20.37 5.06
C ALA A 81 -23.15 21.69 4.52
N ALA A 82 -24.19 22.21 5.16
CA ALA A 82 -24.81 23.48 4.79
C ALA A 82 -23.86 24.66 5.00
N ALA A 83 -23.16 24.71 6.14
CA ALA A 83 -22.19 25.76 6.44
C ALA A 83 -21.01 25.78 5.44
N LEU A 84 -20.48 24.60 5.08
CA LEU A 84 -19.41 24.47 4.10
C LEU A 84 -19.87 24.81 2.68
N ALA A 85 -21.07 24.38 2.27
CA ALA A 85 -21.63 24.69 0.97
C ALA A 85 -21.78 26.20 0.78
N ALA A 86 -22.38 26.88 1.77
CA ALA A 86 -22.58 28.33 1.74
C ALA A 86 -21.24 29.08 1.79
N GLY A 87 -20.34 28.73 2.71
CA GLY A 87 -19.11 29.48 2.92
C GLY A 87 -18.06 29.29 1.83
N ALA A 88 -17.97 28.10 1.24
CA ALA A 88 -16.97 27.79 0.21
C ALA A 88 -17.49 28.03 -1.22
N GLY A 89 -18.76 28.45 -1.39
CA GLY A 89 -19.40 28.49 -2.71
C GLY A 89 -19.40 27.11 -3.37
N ALA A 90 -19.66 26.08 -2.59
CA ALA A 90 -19.58 24.69 -3.00
C ALA A 90 -20.98 24.09 -3.12
N ARG A 91 -21.14 23.16 -4.07
CA ARG A 91 -22.37 22.42 -4.25
C ARG A 91 -22.26 21.06 -3.58
N LEU A 92 -23.17 20.75 -2.65
CA LEU A 92 -23.30 19.40 -2.11
C LEU A 92 -23.93 18.48 -3.18
N VAL A 93 -23.25 17.41 -3.54
CA VAL A 93 -23.71 16.44 -4.55
C VAL A 93 -24.37 15.24 -3.87
N MET A 94 -23.67 14.60 -2.92
CA MET A 94 -24.13 13.36 -2.30
C MET A 94 -23.64 13.28 -0.85
N THR A 95 -24.46 12.67 0.02
CA THR A 95 -24.10 12.36 1.40
C THR A 95 -24.18 10.85 1.63
N LYS A 96 -23.09 10.23 2.10
CA LYS A 96 -23.02 8.80 2.41
C LYS A 96 -22.45 8.58 3.81
N GLY A 97 -23.34 8.38 4.77
CA GLY A 97 -22.99 8.26 6.19
C GLY A 97 -22.31 9.52 6.70
N SER A 98 -21.04 9.41 7.10
CA SER A 98 -20.23 10.54 7.59
C SER A 98 -19.41 11.25 6.50
N THR A 99 -19.54 10.85 5.23
CA THR A 99 -18.77 11.44 4.14
C THR A 99 -19.68 12.22 3.21
N LEU A 100 -19.24 13.43 2.87
CA LEU A 100 -19.93 14.40 2.02
C LEU A 100 -19.13 14.57 0.73
N LEU A 101 -19.79 14.63 -0.41
CA LEU A 101 -19.17 14.94 -1.69
C LEU A 101 -19.58 16.34 -2.13
N PHE A 102 -18.59 17.22 -2.30
CA PHE A 102 -18.77 18.56 -2.82
C PHE A 102 -18.22 18.68 -4.23
N ALA A 103 -18.88 19.49 -5.05
CA ALA A 103 -18.41 19.94 -6.35
C ALA A 103 -18.32 21.47 -6.39
N GLN A 104 -17.50 22.00 -7.30
CA GLN A 104 -17.41 23.44 -7.54
C GLN A 104 -18.74 23.99 -8.06
N ALA A 105 -19.31 25.05 -7.45
CA ALA A 105 -20.68 25.50 -7.76
C ALA A 105 -20.90 25.98 -9.20
N GLY A 106 -19.84 26.41 -9.90
CA GLY A 106 -19.90 26.84 -11.32
C GLY A 106 -19.56 25.74 -12.34
N ALA A 107 -19.26 24.51 -11.90
CA ALA A 107 -18.89 23.45 -12.83
C ALA A 107 -20.14 22.90 -13.55
N ALA A 108 -20.08 22.82 -14.88
CA ALA A 108 -21.12 22.20 -15.68
C ALA A 108 -21.26 20.71 -15.31
N PRO A 109 -22.49 20.17 -15.21
CA PRO A 109 -22.73 18.79 -14.78
C PRO A 109 -22.07 17.77 -15.73
N GLU A 110 -22.09 18.04 -17.03
CA GLU A 110 -21.46 17.21 -18.06
C GLU A 110 -19.95 17.11 -17.87
N GLY A 111 -19.28 18.22 -17.55
CA GLY A 111 -17.84 18.25 -17.31
C GLY A 111 -17.45 17.46 -16.06
N LEU A 112 -18.28 17.48 -15.01
CA LEU A 112 -18.05 16.66 -13.81
C LEU A 112 -18.17 15.17 -14.11
N LEU A 113 -19.14 14.77 -14.94
CA LEU A 113 -19.32 13.37 -15.35
C LEU A 113 -18.15 12.89 -16.22
N GLN A 114 -17.65 13.70 -17.16
CA GLN A 114 -16.47 13.38 -17.96
C GLN A 114 -15.22 13.20 -17.09
N LEU A 115 -14.98 14.12 -16.14
CA LEU A 115 -13.87 13.99 -15.19
C LEU A 115 -13.97 12.70 -14.36
N ALA A 116 -15.20 12.30 -14.01
CA ALA A 116 -15.43 11.10 -13.24
C ALA A 116 -15.18 9.81 -14.03
N THR A 117 -15.58 9.74 -15.31
CA THR A 117 -15.29 8.60 -16.18
C THR A 117 -13.78 8.46 -16.45
N GLU A 118 -13.08 9.56 -16.71
CA GLU A 118 -11.62 9.58 -16.87
C GLU A 118 -10.90 9.12 -15.61
N SER A 119 -11.36 9.56 -14.43
CA SER A 119 -10.78 9.18 -13.14
C SER A 119 -11.02 7.71 -12.83
N LYS A 120 -12.20 7.18 -13.19
CA LYS A 120 -12.52 5.75 -13.08
C LYS A 120 -11.63 4.90 -13.99
N ALA A 121 -11.43 5.32 -15.24
CA ALA A 121 -10.54 4.65 -16.18
C ALA A 121 -9.09 4.60 -15.67
N ARG A 122 -8.56 5.73 -15.16
CA ARG A 122 -7.22 5.78 -14.54
C ARG A 122 -7.10 4.85 -13.33
N THR A 123 -8.12 4.82 -12.48
CA THR A 123 -8.15 3.97 -11.29
C THR A 123 -8.23 2.48 -11.66
N ALA A 124 -8.96 2.13 -12.72
CA ALA A 124 -9.05 0.76 -13.21
C ALA A 124 -7.67 0.20 -13.61
N VAL A 125 -6.91 0.97 -14.42
CA VAL A 125 -5.55 0.59 -14.83
C VAL A 125 -4.63 0.41 -13.62
N TYR A 126 -4.71 1.29 -12.61
CA TYR A 126 -3.91 1.16 -11.40
C TYR A 126 -4.27 -0.10 -10.59
N ARG A 127 -5.57 -0.41 -10.47
CA ARG A 127 -6.05 -1.62 -9.75
C ARG A 127 -5.60 -2.90 -10.43
N GLU A 128 -5.66 -2.95 -11.76
CA GLU A 128 -5.18 -4.08 -12.55
C GLU A 128 -3.68 -4.31 -12.34
N LYS A 129 -2.87 -3.25 -12.43
CA LYS A 129 -1.43 -3.32 -12.14
C LYS A 129 -1.14 -3.84 -10.73
N LEU A 130 -1.92 -3.39 -9.74
CA LEU A 130 -1.76 -3.84 -8.36
C LEU A 130 -2.17 -5.31 -8.18
N ALA A 131 -3.21 -5.77 -8.87
CA ALA A 131 -3.64 -7.17 -8.87
C ALA A 131 -2.57 -8.08 -9.49
N ALA A 132 -2.06 -7.72 -10.67
CA ALA A 132 -0.99 -8.44 -11.34
C ALA A 132 0.29 -8.51 -10.49
N ALA A 133 0.65 -7.42 -9.80
CA ALA A 133 1.79 -7.40 -8.90
C ALA A 133 1.61 -8.35 -7.69
N ARG A 134 0.40 -8.46 -7.14
CA ARG A 134 0.08 -9.38 -6.04
C ARG A 134 0.12 -10.83 -6.49
N GLU A 135 -0.40 -11.13 -7.67
CA GLU A 135 -0.35 -12.47 -8.26
C GLU A 135 1.10 -12.90 -8.50
N LYS A 136 1.90 -12.04 -9.14
CA LYS A 136 3.33 -12.29 -9.33
C LYS A 136 4.04 -12.60 -8.00
N LYS A 137 3.77 -11.81 -6.95
CA LYS A 137 4.35 -12.06 -5.62
C LYS A 137 3.90 -13.39 -5.02
N ARG A 138 2.66 -13.80 -5.25
CA ARG A 138 2.12 -15.10 -4.81
C ARG A 138 2.81 -16.25 -5.53
N ASP A 139 3.04 -16.12 -6.83
CA ASP A 139 3.72 -17.14 -7.62
C ASP A 139 5.21 -17.25 -7.26
N GLU A 140 5.87 -16.13 -6.98
CA GLU A 140 7.22 -16.11 -6.43
C GLU A 140 7.31 -16.86 -5.09
N LEU A 141 6.36 -16.61 -4.17
CA LEU A 141 6.32 -17.32 -2.88
C LEU A 141 6.11 -18.83 -3.07
N ARG A 142 5.14 -19.24 -3.90
CA ARG A 142 4.91 -20.65 -4.23
C ARG A 142 6.15 -21.31 -4.83
N ALA A 143 6.86 -20.62 -5.71
CA ALA A 143 8.10 -21.11 -6.29
C ALA A 143 9.21 -21.27 -5.23
N THR A 144 9.30 -20.35 -4.26
CA THR A 144 10.26 -20.50 -3.15
C THR A 144 9.89 -21.61 -2.19
N GLU A 145 8.60 -21.83 -1.94
CA GLU A 145 8.10 -22.93 -1.11
C GLU A 145 8.39 -24.28 -1.77
N ALA A 146 8.07 -24.44 -3.06
CA ALA A 146 8.40 -25.64 -3.83
C ALA A 146 9.92 -25.94 -3.82
N LYS A 147 10.77 -24.91 -3.93
CA LYS A 147 12.22 -25.06 -3.81
C LYS A 147 12.65 -25.50 -2.41
N ARG A 148 12.01 -24.99 -1.35
CA ARG A 148 12.31 -25.40 0.04
C ARG A 148 11.89 -26.85 0.29
N GLU A 149 10.74 -27.26 -0.22
CA GLU A 149 10.26 -28.65 -0.14
C GLU A 149 11.22 -29.60 -0.86
N SER A 150 11.59 -29.30 -2.12
CA SER A 150 12.57 -30.09 -2.87
C SER A 150 13.94 -30.17 -2.15
N ASN A 151 14.45 -29.05 -1.64
CA ASN A 151 15.70 -29.05 -0.88
C ASN A 151 15.61 -29.86 0.41
N THR A 152 14.45 -29.83 1.08
CA THR A 152 14.20 -30.63 2.29
C THR A 152 14.22 -32.12 1.94
N SER A 153 13.53 -32.55 0.89
CA SER A 153 13.54 -33.93 0.38
C SER A 153 14.96 -34.39 0.00
N ARG A 154 15.74 -33.53 -0.67
CA ARG A 154 17.14 -33.83 -1.00
C ARG A 154 18.02 -33.97 0.25
N SER A 155 17.80 -33.14 1.28
CA SER A 155 18.56 -33.19 2.54
C SER A 155 18.25 -34.44 3.38
N THR A 156 16.99 -34.87 3.42
CA THR A 156 16.57 -36.09 4.12
C THR A 156 17.07 -37.33 3.39
N ALA A 157 17.02 -37.33 2.05
CA ALA A 157 17.62 -38.40 1.24
C ALA A 157 19.14 -38.52 1.48
N ARG A 158 19.88 -37.40 1.47
CA ARG A 158 21.32 -37.40 1.78
C ARG A 158 21.62 -37.94 3.18
N THR A 159 20.86 -37.48 4.17
CA THR A 159 21.00 -37.97 5.56
C THR A 159 20.77 -39.47 5.65
N LYS A 160 19.77 -40.00 4.91
CA LYS A 160 19.51 -41.45 4.84
C LYS A 160 20.67 -42.20 4.19
N ILE A 161 21.20 -41.70 3.06
CA ILE A 161 22.37 -42.29 2.37
C ILE A 161 23.59 -42.35 3.30
N HIS A 162 23.91 -41.26 3.99
CA HIS A 162 25.02 -41.23 4.96
C HIS A 162 24.85 -42.28 6.06
N ARG A 163 23.66 -42.37 6.66
CA ARG A 163 23.36 -43.40 7.68
C ARG A 163 23.55 -44.83 7.13
N MET A 164 23.15 -45.09 5.89
CA MET A 164 23.36 -46.41 5.27
C MET A 164 24.86 -46.70 5.04
N ILE A 165 25.64 -45.71 4.60
CA ILE A 165 27.09 -45.83 4.43
C ILE A 165 27.78 -46.10 5.78
N ASP A 166 27.37 -45.40 6.84
CA ASP A 166 27.91 -45.58 8.19
C ASP A 166 27.61 -46.98 8.74
N ASN A 167 26.39 -47.49 8.53
CA ASN A 167 26.02 -48.86 8.92
C ASN A 167 26.85 -49.93 8.20
N VAL A 168 27.15 -49.74 6.90
CA VAL A 168 27.98 -50.69 6.13
C VAL A 168 29.45 -50.59 6.53
N SER A 169 29.96 -49.38 6.78
CA SER A 169 31.37 -49.13 7.09
C SER A 169 31.73 -49.45 8.54
N GLY A 170 30.76 -49.32 9.46
CA GLY A 170 30.91 -49.58 10.90
C GLY A 170 30.88 -51.05 11.29
N GLY A 171 30.52 -51.97 10.38
CA GLY A 171 30.42 -53.42 10.64
C GLY A 171 31.75 -54.16 10.87
N GLY A 172 32.86 -53.43 11.09
CA GLY A 172 34.21 -53.99 11.15
C GLY A 172 34.79 -54.25 12.54
N GLY A 173 34.16 -53.83 13.64
CA GLY A 173 34.80 -54.04 14.94
C GLY A 173 33.96 -53.71 16.17
N GLY A 174 33.61 -54.75 16.93
CA GLY A 174 33.40 -54.62 18.37
C GLY A 174 31.94 -54.62 18.84
N GLY A 175 31.39 -55.83 18.97
CA GLY A 175 30.54 -56.27 20.09
C GLY A 175 29.46 -55.33 20.64
N GLY A 176 28.19 -55.66 20.37
CA GLY A 176 27.10 -55.26 21.26
C GLY A 176 25.74 -55.07 20.59
N GLY A 177 25.10 -56.18 20.19
CA GLY A 177 23.66 -56.34 20.01
C GLY A 177 22.84 -55.12 19.57
N GLY A 178 22.56 -55.01 18.27
CA GLY A 178 21.66 -53.97 17.77
C GLY A 178 21.28 -54.13 16.30
N GLY A 179 20.61 -55.22 15.94
CA GLY A 179 19.84 -55.35 14.70
C GLY A 179 20.61 -55.21 13.38
N ASP A 180 21.35 -56.25 12.99
CA ASP A 180 21.92 -56.36 11.64
C ASP A 180 20.79 -56.35 10.59
N LEU A 181 20.67 -55.24 9.86
CA LEU A 181 19.91 -55.24 8.61
C LEU A 181 20.61 -56.20 7.64
N SER A 182 19.89 -57.22 7.21
CA SER A 182 20.43 -58.18 6.25
C SER A 182 20.89 -57.46 4.97
N ARG A 183 21.95 -57.97 4.34
CA ARG A 183 22.47 -57.43 3.07
C ARG A 183 21.40 -57.25 2.00
N SER A 184 20.40 -58.15 1.96
CA SER A 184 19.26 -58.06 1.05
C SER A 184 18.32 -56.91 1.39
N ALA A 185 18.08 -56.60 2.68
CA ALA A 185 17.29 -55.45 3.09
C ALA A 185 17.97 -54.12 2.69
N LEU A 186 19.29 -54.03 2.85
CA LEU A 186 20.07 -52.86 2.41
C LEU A 186 20.01 -52.66 0.89
N LEU A 187 20.10 -53.74 0.11
CA LEU A 187 19.96 -53.66 -1.36
C LEU A 187 18.56 -53.22 -1.79
N GLY A 188 17.52 -53.70 -1.11
CA GLY A 188 16.14 -53.26 -1.36
C GLY A 188 15.93 -51.77 -1.08
N GLU A 189 16.44 -51.26 0.03
CA GLU A 189 16.38 -49.83 0.34
C GLU A 189 17.19 -48.98 -0.66
N TRP A 190 18.34 -49.47 -1.12
CA TRP A 190 19.15 -48.79 -2.14
C TRP A 190 18.44 -48.71 -3.48
N GLN A 191 17.78 -49.79 -3.94
CA GLN A 191 16.99 -49.77 -5.17
C GLN A 191 15.82 -48.80 -5.07
N GLN A 192 15.13 -48.75 -3.92
CA GLN A 192 14.05 -47.77 -3.70
C GLN A 192 14.57 -46.33 -3.72
N LEU A 193 15.71 -46.06 -3.10
CA LEU A 193 16.35 -44.73 -3.15
C LEU A 193 16.77 -44.35 -4.57
N ALA A 194 17.40 -45.27 -5.30
CA ALA A 194 17.84 -45.04 -6.67
C ALA A 194 16.64 -44.79 -7.62
N ALA A 195 15.55 -45.55 -7.46
CA ALA A 195 14.32 -45.33 -8.20
C ALA A 195 13.69 -43.97 -7.88
N GLY A 196 13.74 -43.54 -6.61
CA GLY A 196 13.26 -42.21 -6.19
C GLY A 196 14.08 -41.07 -6.79
N ILE A 197 15.41 -41.18 -6.83
CA ILE A 197 16.30 -40.19 -7.44
C ILE A 197 16.09 -40.14 -8.96
N ALA A 198 16.02 -41.30 -9.62
CA ALA A 198 15.78 -41.37 -11.07
C ALA A 198 14.42 -40.76 -11.47
N ALA A 199 13.38 -40.94 -10.63
CA ALA A 199 12.09 -40.31 -10.84
C ALA A 199 12.11 -38.78 -10.65
N GLU A 200 12.90 -38.25 -9.69
CA GLU A 200 13.12 -36.80 -9.56
C GLU A 200 13.91 -36.22 -10.74
N GLU A 201 14.98 -36.90 -11.18
CA GLU A 201 15.81 -36.43 -12.29
C GLU A 201 15.04 -36.40 -13.61
N ALA A 202 14.21 -37.42 -13.89
CA ALA A 202 13.34 -37.43 -15.06
C ALA A 202 12.29 -36.29 -15.06
N GLY A 203 11.97 -35.72 -13.89
CA GLY A 203 11.11 -34.54 -13.76
C GLY A 203 11.84 -33.20 -13.82
N ASP A 204 13.12 -33.15 -13.43
CA ASP A 204 13.92 -31.91 -13.30
C ASP A 204 14.64 -31.50 -14.61
N GLU A 205 14.72 -32.39 -15.62
CA GLU A 205 15.33 -32.06 -16.93
C GLU A 205 14.65 -30.89 -17.66
N SER A 206 13.42 -30.53 -17.29
CA SER A 206 12.71 -29.39 -17.87
C SER A 206 13.25 -28.01 -17.42
N GLN A 207 14.15 -27.93 -16.41
CA GLN A 207 14.71 -26.65 -15.93
C GLN A 207 16.15 -26.33 -16.37
N LEU A 208 16.87 -27.26 -16.99
CA LEU A 208 18.30 -27.06 -17.34
C LEU A 208 18.56 -26.12 -18.53
N GLY A 209 17.52 -25.60 -19.18
CA GLY A 209 17.63 -24.67 -20.31
C GLY A 209 17.55 -23.18 -19.97
N ALA A 210 17.36 -22.78 -18.71
CA ALA A 210 17.22 -21.37 -18.37
C ALA A 210 18.60 -20.66 -18.44
N PRO A 211 18.81 -19.69 -19.36
CA PRO A 211 20.07 -18.95 -19.43
C PRO A 211 20.30 -18.28 -18.08
N LYS A 212 21.52 -18.40 -17.54
CA LYS A 212 21.96 -17.73 -16.31
C LYS A 212 21.62 -16.24 -16.42
N SER A 213 20.50 -15.83 -15.84
CA SER A 213 20.08 -14.44 -15.84
C SER A 213 21.13 -13.68 -15.04
N LYS A 214 21.75 -12.67 -15.69
CA LYS A 214 22.68 -11.76 -15.04
C LYS A 214 22.03 -11.28 -13.76
N GLU A 215 22.67 -11.59 -12.64
CA GLU A 215 22.25 -11.20 -11.31
C GLU A 215 21.83 -9.72 -11.33
N PRO A 216 20.58 -9.38 -10.96
CA PRO A 216 20.13 -8.00 -10.99
C PRO A 216 21.00 -7.23 -10.01
N GLN A 217 21.96 -6.45 -10.54
CA GLN A 217 22.80 -5.56 -9.74
C GLN A 217 21.87 -4.72 -8.89
N GLN A 218 21.94 -4.92 -7.57
CA GLN A 218 21.04 -4.24 -6.66
C GLN A 218 21.19 -2.72 -6.82
N PRO A 219 20.09 -1.96 -6.91
CA PRO A 219 20.11 -0.55 -7.28
C PRO A 219 20.92 0.32 -6.31
N TRP A 220 21.13 -0.12 -5.06
CA TRP A 220 21.97 0.59 -4.09
C TRP A 220 23.47 0.47 -4.38
N LYS A 221 23.96 -0.65 -4.96
CA LYS A 221 25.37 -0.80 -5.36
C LYS A 221 25.75 0.11 -6.55
N ARG A 222 24.77 0.49 -7.39
CA ARG A 222 25.00 1.47 -8.47
C ARG A 222 25.32 2.87 -7.95
N ARG A 223 24.82 3.26 -6.76
CA ARG A 223 25.10 4.59 -6.20
C ARG A 223 26.53 4.70 -5.66
N GLU A 224 27.09 3.63 -5.10
CA GLU A 224 28.49 3.64 -4.64
C GLU A 224 29.48 3.66 -5.82
N ALA A 225 29.17 2.94 -6.91
CA ALA A 225 29.99 2.97 -8.12
C ALA A 225 29.93 4.33 -8.85
N ALA A 226 28.81 5.03 -8.81
CA ALA A 226 28.69 6.38 -9.38
C ALA A 226 29.34 7.45 -8.47
N ALA A 227 29.22 7.34 -7.15
CA ALA A 227 29.83 8.28 -6.21
C ALA A 227 31.37 8.18 -6.18
N GLY A 228 31.94 7.00 -6.46
CA GLY A 228 33.40 6.81 -6.57
C GLY A 228 34.02 7.45 -7.81
N ALA A 229 33.24 7.72 -8.87
CA ALA A 229 33.74 8.34 -10.09
C ALA A 229 33.75 9.89 -10.03
N GLU A 230 33.00 10.49 -9.11
CA GLU A 230 32.85 11.96 -9.01
C GLU A 230 33.71 12.60 -7.90
N ALA A 231 34.31 11.80 -7.00
CA ALA A 231 35.15 12.31 -5.92
C ALA A 231 36.60 12.67 -6.34
N GLY A 232 36.94 12.56 -7.63
CA GLY A 232 38.27 12.86 -8.16
C GLY A 232 38.52 14.33 -8.58
N ARG A 233 37.50 15.21 -8.56
CA ARG A 233 37.67 16.62 -8.97
C ARG A 233 36.82 17.54 -8.08
N GLY A 234 37.49 18.34 -7.25
CA GLY A 234 36.87 19.41 -6.46
C GLY A 234 37.23 19.23 -4.98
N GLY A 235 38.30 19.83 -4.49
CA GLY A 235 38.45 21.28 -4.45
C GLY A 235 37.79 21.77 -3.16
N GLY A 236 38.61 22.00 -2.14
CA GLY A 236 38.19 22.33 -0.78
C GLY A 236 37.20 23.50 -0.71
N GLY A 237 36.06 23.25 -0.07
CA GLY A 237 35.06 24.25 0.26
C GLY A 237 34.69 24.14 1.73
N ARG A 238 35.19 25.09 2.52
CA ARG A 238 35.02 25.23 3.97
C ARG A 238 33.54 25.06 4.39
N ARG A 239 33.28 24.18 5.36
CA ARG A 239 31.98 24.14 6.06
C ARG A 239 31.93 25.26 7.10
N PRO A 240 30.87 26.10 7.12
CA PRO A 240 30.65 27.03 8.21
C PRO A 240 30.24 26.28 9.48
N ARG A 241 30.90 26.68 10.55
CA ARG A 241 30.80 26.20 11.93
C ARG A 241 29.47 26.70 12.52
N THR A 242 28.44 25.86 12.58
CA THR A 242 27.20 26.17 13.31
C THR A 242 27.43 25.97 14.81
N GLY A 243 27.98 26.99 15.44
CA GLY A 243 27.89 27.16 16.88
C GLY A 243 26.61 27.91 17.23
N ARG A 244 25.73 27.29 18.02
CA ARG A 244 25.09 27.94 19.18
C ARG A 244 24.25 26.93 19.94
N GLY A 245 24.74 26.57 21.12
CA GLY A 245 23.98 25.85 22.12
C GLY A 245 22.82 26.71 22.62
N GLY A 246 21.62 26.14 22.59
CA GLY A 246 20.48 26.62 23.36
C GLY A 246 20.46 25.90 24.70
N ALA A 247 20.60 26.67 25.79
CA ALA A 247 20.47 26.19 27.15
C ALA A 247 19.02 25.73 27.43
N PRO A 248 18.81 24.65 28.20
CA PRO A 248 17.48 24.22 28.61
C PRO A 248 16.90 25.16 29.69
N PRO A 249 15.58 25.44 29.68
CA PRO A 249 14.94 26.27 30.70
C PRO A 249 14.80 25.54 32.05
N PRO A 250 14.74 26.29 33.17
CA PRO A 250 14.55 25.72 34.50
C PRO A 250 13.12 25.17 34.69
N ARG A 251 13.02 24.00 35.34
CA ARG A 251 11.76 23.42 35.79
C ARG A 251 11.26 24.20 37.01
N ARG A 252 9.99 24.58 36.98
CA ARG A 252 9.20 24.94 38.17
C ARG A 252 8.41 23.72 38.61
#